data_AF-A0A837J8Y0-F1
#
_entry.id   AF-A0A837J8Y0-F1
#
_cell.length_a   1.000
_cell.length_b   1.000
_cell.length_c   1.000
_cell.angle_alpha   90.00
_cell.angle_beta   90.00
_cell.angle_gamma   90.00
#
_symmetry.space_group_name_H-M   'P 1'
#
loop_
_entity.id
_entity.type
_entity.pdbx_description
1 polymer ?
#
loop_
_entity_poly.entity_id
_entity_poly.type
_entity_poly.pdbx_seq_one_letter_code
_entity_poly.pdbx_strand_id
1 'polypeptide(L)'
;NKAADDASGLAIADKLRTQATSINQGISNGNSAVALLQITDKSMAEQSTILDTIKSKLIQANTDTTSVAGRTAIAKDITKLLQQLNNIGEQTNYNGTNLLQNART
;
A
#
# COMPACT_ATOMS: atom_id res chain seq x y z
N ASN A 1 -2.54 -47.99 -32.37
CA ASN A 1 -2.44 -46.56 -32.01
C ASN A 1 -3.41 -45.80 -32.88
N LYS A 2 -4.64 -45.66 -32.36
CA LYS A 2 -5.78 -45.09 -33.08
C LYS A 2 -5.89 -43.62 -32.69
N ALA A 3 -6.35 -42.77 -33.62
CA ALA A 3 -6.62 -41.35 -33.40
C ALA A 3 -7.47 -41.02 -32.14
N ALA A 4 -8.19 -41.99 -31.57
CA ALA A 4 -8.90 -41.87 -30.31
C ALA A 4 -7.98 -41.86 -29.05
N ASP A 5 -6.86 -42.61 -29.07
CA ASP A 5 -5.84 -42.53 -28.01
C ASP A 5 -5.12 -41.16 -28.06
N ASP A 6 -4.82 -40.67 -29.26
CA ASP A 6 -4.20 -39.36 -29.45
C ASP A 6 -5.15 -38.20 -29.11
N ALA A 7 -6.45 -38.34 -29.39
CA ALA A 7 -7.44 -37.31 -29.04
C ALA A 7 -7.63 -37.16 -27.52
N SER A 8 -7.63 -38.26 -26.76
CA SER A 8 -7.73 -38.21 -25.29
C SER A 8 -6.42 -37.71 -24.64
N GLY A 9 -5.26 -38.14 -25.16
CA GLY A 9 -3.95 -37.64 -24.75
C GLY A 9 -3.77 -36.15 -25.05
N LEU A 10 -4.19 -35.69 -26.23
CA LEU A 10 -4.16 -34.28 -26.62
C LEU A 10 -5.12 -33.44 -25.76
N ALA A 11 -6.33 -33.92 -25.49
CA ALA A 11 -7.27 -33.23 -24.61
C ALA A 11 -6.74 -33.08 -23.17
N ILE A 12 -6.06 -34.10 -22.63
CA ILE A 12 -5.39 -34.02 -21.33
C ILE A 12 -4.21 -33.03 -21.40
N ALA A 13 -3.41 -33.07 -22.47
CA ALA A 13 -2.29 -32.16 -22.67
C ALA A 13 -2.75 -30.69 -22.76
N ASP A 14 -3.83 -30.40 -23.46
CA ASP A 14 -4.44 -29.07 -23.56
C ASP A 14 -4.98 -28.60 -22.21
N LYS A 15 -5.59 -29.51 -21.45
CA LYS A 15 -6.05 -29.23 -20.08
C LYS A 15 -4.87 -28.91 -19.15
N LEU A 16 -3.77 -29.66 -19.24
CA LEU A 16 -2.56 -29.40 -18.46
C LEU A 16 -1.87 -28.09 -18.88
N ARG A 17 -1.83 -27.79 -20.18
CA ARG A 17 -1.33 -26.52 -20.70
C ARG A 17 -2.14 -25.34 -20.19
N THR A 18 -3.47 -25.45 -20.21
CA THR A 18 -4.38 -24.43 -19.66
C THR A 18 -4.18 -24.23 -18.16
N GLN A 19 -4.02 -25.31 -17.41
CA GLN A 19 -3.69 -25.25 -15.97
C GLN A 19 -2.34 -24.58 -15.73
N ALA A 20 -1.30 -24.93 -16.48
CA ALA A 20 0.02 -24.32 -16.36
C ALA A 20 -0.03 -22.80 -16.62
N THR A 21 -0.74 -22.37 -17.67
CA THR A 21 -0.96 -20.94 -17.94
C THR A 21 -1.72 -20.26 -16.79
N SER A 22 -2.74 -20.91 -16.24
CA SER A 22 -3.52 -20.37 -15.12
C SER A 22 -2.68 -20.22 -13.86
N ILE A 23 -1.83 -21.20 -13.55
CA ILE A 23 -0.89 -21.14 -12.42
C ILE A 23 0.12 -20.01 -12.60
N ASN A 24 0.69 -19.86 -13.80
CA ASN A 24 1.64 -18.77 -14.08
C ASN A 24 0.99 -17.39 -13.89
N GLN A 25 -0.26 -17.23 -14.32
CA GLN A 25 -1.01 -16.00 -14.04
C GLN A 25 -1.27 -15.83 -12.53
N GLY A 26 -1.61 -16.90 -11.83
CA GLY A 26 -1.78 -16.88 -10.37
C GLY A 26 -0.51 -16.44 -9.63
N ILE A 27 0.66 -16.91 -10.05
CA ILE A 27 1.96 -16.49 -9.51
C ILE A 27 2.20 -14.99 -9.78
N SER A 28 1.93 -14.52 -11.00
CA SER A 28 2.06 -13.09 -11.34
C SER A 28 1.12 -12.21 -10.49
N ASN A 29 -0.11 -12.66 -10.27
CA ASN A 29 -1.08 -11.98 -9.41
C ASN A 29 -0.60 -11.95 -7.95
N GLY A 30 -0.06 -13.07 -7.44
CA GLY A 30 0.52 -13.15 -6.11
C GLY A 30 1.70 -12.19 -5.92
N ASN A 31 2.60 -12.12 -6.90
CA ASN A 31 3.72 -11.17 -6.87
C ASN A 31 3.24 -9.71 -6.88
N SER A 32 2.18 -9.40 -7.64
CA SER A 32 1.58 -8.07 -7.66
C SER A 32 0.96 -7.72 -6.31
N ALA A 33 0.29 -8.66 -5.65
CA ALA A 33 -0.24 -8.47 -4.30
C ALA A 33 0.87 -8.24 -3.27
N VAL A 34 2.00 -8.95 -3.37
CA VAL A 34 3.16 -8.70 -2.52
C VAL A 34 3.73 -7.30 -2.73
N ALA A 35 3.88 -6.86 -3.98
CA ALA A 35 4.36 -5.52 -4.31
C ALA A 35 3.43 -4.43 -3.75
N LEU A 36 2.11 -4.61 -3.92
CA LEU A 36 1.08 -3.74 -3.36
C LEU A 36 1.23 -3.60 -1.84
N LEU A 37 1.30 -4.73 -1.12
CA LEU A 37 1.44 -4.75 0.33
C LEU A 37 2.73 -4.08 0.79
N GLN A 38 3.84 -4.29 0.09
CA GLN A 38 5.12 -3.65 0.43
C GLN A 38 5.10 -2.13 0.27
N ILE A 39 4.43 -1.61 -0.77
CA ILE A 39 4.28 -0.17 -0.99
C ILE A 39 3.39 0.43 0.11
N THR A 40 2.28 -0.24 0.41
CA THR A 40 1.37 0.12 1.50
C THR A 40 2.11 0.17 2.84
N ASP A 41 2.83 -0.89 3.20
CA ASP A 41 3.55 -1.01 4.47
C ASP A 41 4.59 0.10 4.64
N LYS A 42 5.42 0.35 3.63
CA LYS A 42 6.41 1.43 3.65
C LYS A 42 5.76 2.81 3.78
N SER A 43 4.65 3.04 3.07
CA SER A 43 3.94 4.32 3.13
C SER A 43 3.28 4.53 4.50
N MET A 44 2.74 3.47 5.11
CA MET A 44 2.19 3.52 6.47
C MET A 44 3.28 3.73 7.53
N ALA A 45 4.47 3.15 7.35
CA ALA A 45 5.61 3.40 8.23
C ALA A 45 6.04 4.87 8.22
N GLU A 46 6.03 5.53 7.05
CA GLU A 46 6.29 6.97 6.95
C GLU A 46 5.21 7.79 7.65
N GLN A 47 3.93 7.47 7.47
CA GLN A 47 2.83 8.13 8.20
C GLN A 47 2.97 7.94 9.72
N SER A 48 3.37 6.76 10.18
CA SER A 48 3.62 6.50 11.61
C SER A 48 4.72 7.40 12.15
N THR A 49 5.82 7.56 11.41
CA THR A 49 6.94 8.45 11.78
C THR A 49 6.51 9.91 11.88
N ILE A 50 5.64 10.35 10.96
CA ILE A 50 5.04 11.70 11.01
C ILE A 50 4.18 11.86 12.27
N LEU A 51 3.34 10.87 12.60
CA LEU A 51 2.49 10.91 13.78
C LEU A 51 3.30 10.94 15.08
N ASP A 52 4.40 10.19 15.17
CA ASP A 52 5.31 10.24 16.31
C ASP A 52 5.94 11.63 16.47
N THR A 53 6.29 12.27 15.35
CA THR A 53 6.81 13.65 15.35
C THR A 53 5.74 14.65 15.81
N ILE A 54 4.50 14.52 15.33
CA ILE A 54 3.36 15.33 15.78
C ILE A 54 3.16 15.17 17.29
N LYS A 55 3.18 13.93 17.80
CA LYS A 55 3.05 13.64 19.22
C LYS A 55 4.14 14.34 20.05
N SER A 56 5.40 14.28 19.60
CA SER A 56 6.51 14.97 20.28
C SER A 56 6.29 16.50 20.31
N LYS A 57 5.87 17.08 19.19
CA LYS A 57 5.53 18.51 19.09
C LYS A 57 4.36 18.91 20.00
N LEU A 58 3.32 18.07 20.10
CA LEU A 58 2.19 18.31 21.00
C LEU A 58 2.63 18.30 22.47
N ILE A 59 3.50 17.36 22.87
CA ILE A 59 4.09 17.34 24.22
C ILE A 59 4.88 18.63 24.47
N GLN A 60 5.69 19.07 23.52
CA GLN A 60 6.45 20.33 23.62
C GLN A 60 5.52 21.54 23.79
N ALA A 61 4.40 21.59 23.07
CA ALA A 61 3.41 22.65 23.18
C ALA A 61 2.71 22.66 24.56
N ASN A 62 2.57 21.50 25.19
CA ASN A 62 1.93 21.32 26.50
C ASN A 62 2.86 21.62 27.68
N THR A 63 4.15 21.88 27.46
CA THR A 63 5.08 22.28 28.52
C THR A 63 4.79 23.72 28.98
N ASP A 64 4.71 23.95 30.29
CA ASP A 64 4.35 25.25 30.90
C ASP A 64 5.28 26.40 30.51
N THR A 65 6.53 26.12 30.16
CA THR A 65 7.53 27.11 29.73
C THR A 65 7.38 27.52 28.26
N THR A 66 6.55 26.84 27.47
CA THR A 66 6.31 27.19 26.07
C THR A 66 5.41 28.42 26.01
N SER A 67 5.92 29.49 25.40
CA SER A 67 5.16 30.72 25.23
C SER A 67 3.96 30.54 24.27
N VAL A 68 3.00 31.46 24.30
CA VAL A 68 1.86 31.47 23.36
C VAL A 68 2.33 31.55 21.90
N ALA A 69 3.36 32.35 21.62
CA ALA A 69 3.98 32.43 20.29
C ALA A 69 4.62 31.10 19.89
N GLY A 70 5.30 30.42 20.83
CA GLY A 70 5.86 29.08 20.63
C GLY A 70 4.80 28.04 20.31
N ARG A 71 3.70 28.01 21.06
CA ARG A 71 2.53 27.13 20.78
C ARG A 71 1.95 27.38 19.39
N THR A 72 1.86 28.65 18.98
CA THR A 72 1.37 29.03 17.64
C THR A 72 2.30 28.53 16.52
N ALA A 73 3.62 28.63 16.72
CA ALA A 73 4.59 28.10 15.75
C ALA A 73 4.51 26.57 15.65
N ILE A 74 4.43 25.88 16.79
CA ILE A 74 4.28 24.42 16.83
C ILE A 74 2.99 23.97 16.13
N ALA A 75 1.87 24.68 16.34
CA ALA A 75 0.62 24.38 15.65
C ALA A 75 0.76 24.46 14.13
N LYS A 76 1.46 25.48 13.61
CA LYS A 76 1.74 25.60 12.16
C LYS A 76 2.57 24.44 11.63
N ASP A 77 3.56 23.98 12.39
CA ASP A 77 4.36 22.81 12.00
C ASP A 77 3.51 21.54 11.98
N ILE A 78 2.65 21.34 12.98
CA ILE A 78 1.73 20.20 13.03
C ILE A 78 0.78 20.24 11.82
N THR A 79 0.25 21.40 11.43
CA THR A 79 -0.57 21.53 10.22
C THR A 79 0.17 21.06 8.97
N LYS A 80 1.45 21.43 8.80
CA LYS A 80 2.25 20.96 7.67
C LYS A 80 2.50 19.45 7.70
N LEU A 81 2.76 18.90 8.88
CA LEU A 81 2.94 17.46 9.05
C LEU A 81 1.65 16.69 8.73
N LEU A 82 0.49 17.20 9.12
CA LEU A 82 -0.81 16.63 8.75
C LEU A 82 -1.06 16.72 7.24
N GLN A 83 -0.67 17.82 6.59
CA GLN A 83 -0.73 17.93 5.13
C GLN A 83 0.16 16.88 4.45
N GLN A 84 1.39 16.68 4.95
CA GLN A 84 2.29 15.65 4.45
C GLN A 84 1.70 14.24 4.65
N LEU A 85 1.12 13.97 5.81
CA LEU A 85 0.44 12.70 6.09
C LEU A 85 -0.70 12.42 5.10
N ASN A 86 -1.54 13.43 4.83
CA ASN A 86 -2.61 13.33 3.83
C ASN A 86 -2.05 13.10 2.43
N ASN A 87 -1.02 13.85 2.03
CA ASN A 87 -0.38 13.70 0.72
C ASN A 87 0.17 12.28 0.51
N ILE A 88 0.77 11.65 1.53
CA ILE A 88 1.19 10.26 1.43
C ILE A 88 -0.02 9.36 1.17
N GLY A 89 -1.11 9.55 1.92
CA GLY A 89 -2.34 8.78 1.71
C GLY A 89 -2.92 8.91 0.29
N GLU A 90 -2.92 10.12 -0.27
CA GLU A 90 -3.44 10.43 -1.60
C GLU A 90 -2.52 9.96 -2.74
N GLN A 91 -1.20 9.97 -2.53
CA GLN A 91 -0.23 9.67 -3.56
C GLN A 91 0.23 8.21 -3.57
N THR A 92 0.03 7.46 -2.48
CA THR A 92 0.36 6.03 -2.44
C THR A 92 -0.59 5.22 -3.34
N ASN A 93 -0.09 4.86 -4.52
CA ASN A 93 -0.80 4.09 -5.52
C ASN A 93 0.08 2.98 -6.11
N TYR A 94 -0.57 1.95 -6.65
CA TYR A 94 0.06 0.93 -7.48
C TYR A 94 -0.71 0.81 -8.78
N ASN A 95 -0.03 1.03 -9.91
CA ASN A 95 -0.63 0.96 -11.25
C ASN A 95 -1.95 1.76 -11.37
N GLY A 96 -1.97 2.98 -10.81
CA GLY A 96 -3.16 3.85 -10.80
C GLY A 96 -4.23 3.49 -9.78
N THR A 97 -4.05 2.42 -8.99
CA THR A 97 -4.96 2.06 -7.88
C THR A 97 -4.45 2.66 -6.58
N ASN A 98 -5.22 3.54 -5.94
CA ASN A 98 -4.90 4.08 -4.62
C ASN A 98 -4.93 3.00 -3.54
N LEU A 99 -3.93 3.00 -2.66
CA LEU A 99 -3.73 1.92 -1.68
C LEU A 99 -4.17 2.30 -0.25
N LEU A 100 -3.98 3.57 0.13
CA LEU A 100 -4.21 4.03 1.50
C LEU A 100 -5.49 4.85 1.66
N GLN A 101 -5.83 5.66 0.66
CA GLN A 101 -7.11 6.35 0.60
C GLN A 101 -8.00 5.68 -0.44
N ASN A 102 -8.84 4.77 0.02
CA ASN A 102 -9.99 4.33 -0.74
C ASN A 102 -11.20 4.31 0.19
N ALA A 103 -12.08 5.30 0.06
CA ALA A 103 -13.48 5.11 0.38
C ALA A 103 -14.00 4.04 -0.59
N ARG A 104 -13.93 2.76 -0.18
CA ARG A 104 -14.59 1.68 -0.91
C ARG A 104 -16.10 1.93 -0.79
N THR A 105 -16.68 2.60 -1.79
CA THR A 105 -18.13 2.54 -2.06
C THR A 105 -18.42 1.36 -2.95
#